data_AF-A0A7J7JCL9-F1
#
_entry.id   AF-A0A7J7JCL9-F1
#
_cell.length_a   1.000
_cell.length_b   1.000
_cell.length_c   1.000
_cell.angle_alpha   90.00
_cell.angle_beta   90.00
_cell.angle_gamma   90.00
#
_symmetry.space_group_name_H-M   'P 1'
#
loop_
_entity.id
_entity.type
_entity.pdbx_description
1 polymer ?
#
loop_
_entity_poly.entity_id
_entity_poly.type
_entity_poly.pdbx_seq_one_letter_code
_entity_poly.pdbx_strand_id
1 'polypeptide(L)'
;MSRVPLIGLSNQLDIRGVHCCLHSYKLPLTLTVGKTMAVSRAKVILAEYLSPTIRWFRLQTLEPLPSRFYAGQWLDLHIPMTDRVVVTGYSMCSSPQQFLKSGQLDLAVKRSDDSAASWMHDEV
;
A
#
# COMPACT_ATOMS: atom_id res chain seq x y z
N MET A 1 -17.60 41.61 14.70
CA MET A 1 -18.15 40.39 14.04
C MET A 1 -17.10 39.84 13.08
N SER A 2 -16.75 38.57 13.29
CA SER A 2 -16.10 37.60 12.38
C SER A 2 -14.75 37.87 11.68
N ARG A 3 -13.77 37.08 12.18
CA ARG A 3 -12.92 36.07 11.51
C ARG A 3 -11.53 36.45 10.97
N VAL A 4 -10.62 35.52 11.30
CA VAL A 4 -9.15 35.47 11.21
C VAL A 4 -8.73 34.63 9.97
N PRO A 5 -7.44 34.29 9.72
CA PRO A 5 -6.69 34.61 8.49
C PRO A 5 -6.27 33.36 7.66
N LEU A 6 -5.56 33.53 6.54
CA LEU A 6 -4.79 32.44 5.89
C LEU A 6 -3.48 33.03 5.33
N ILE A 7 -2.37 32.92 6.07
CA ILE A 7 -1.32 31.89 5.92
C ILE A 7 -0.72 31.90 4.49
N GLY A 8 0.33 32.71 4.33
CA GLY A 8 1.32 32.52 3.29
C GLY A 8 2.35 31.49 3.75
N LEU A 9 2.45 30.38 3.02
CA LEU A 9 3.57 29.45 3.14
C LEU A 9 4.47 29.64 1.93
N SER A 10 5.50 30.46 2.15
CA SER A 10 6.81 30.21 1.54
C SER A 10 7.32 28.87 2.05
N ASN A 11 7.78 27.99 1.17
CA ASN A 11 8.84 27.03 1.46
C ASN A 11 9.40 26.51 0.14
N GLN A 12 10.36 27.27 -0.36
CA GLN A 12 11.33 26.85 -1.36
C GLN A 12 12.34 25.92 -0.66
N LEU A 13 12.35 24.64 -1.03
CA LEU A 13 13.50 23.76 -0.79
C LEU A 13 13.73 22.90 -2.03
N ASP A 14 14.67 23.37 -2.86
CA ASP A 14 15.29 22.61 -3.93
C ASP A 14 16.27 21.61 -3.31
N ILE A 15 15.99 20.31 -3.48
CA ILE A 15 16.97 19.24 -3.35
C ILE A 15 16.75 18.25 -4.50
N ARG A 16 17.59 18.41 -5.52
CA ARG A 16 17.81 17.52 -6.66
C ARG A 16 17.83 16.04 -6.26
N GLY A 17 17.02 15.22 -6.93
CA GLY A 17 17.43 13.84 -7.28
C GLY A 17 16.70 12.64 -6.66
N VAL A 18 15.58 12.81 -5.95
CA VAL A 18 14.66 11.69 -5.64
C VAL A 18 13.24 12.19 -5.81
N HIS A 19 12.58 11.82 -6.91
CA HIS A 19 11.16 12.06 -7.08
C HIS A 19 10.42 11.07 -6.15
N CYS A 20 10.48 11.34 -4.86
CA CYS A 20 9.71 10.65 -3.86
C CYS A 20 8.28 11.16 -4.04
N CYS A 21 7.49 10.43 -4.83
CA CYS A 21 6.06 10.66 -5.01
C CYS A 21 5.32 10.38 -3.68
N LEU A 22 5.55 11.20 -2.66
CA LEU A 22 4.89 11.10 -1.35
C LEU A 22 3.48 11.70 -1.34
N HIS A 23 2.86 11.97 -2.50
CA HIS A 23 1.62 12.74 -2.59
C HIS A 23 0.33 11.93 -2.86
N SER A 24 0.39 10.61 -3.07
CA SER A 24 -0.79 9.82 -3.48
C SER A 24 -1.26 8.68 -2.54
N TYR A 25 -0.64 8.42 -1.40
CA TYR A 25 -1.09 7.33 -0.49
C TYR A 25 -2.26 7.72 0.44
N LYS A 26 -3.30 8.39 -0.06
CA LYS A 26 -4.29 9.09 0.80
C LYS A 26 -5.28 8.19 1.55
N LEU A 27 -5.49 6.92 1.17
CA LEU A 27 -6.48 6.04 1.83
C LEU A 27 -5.89 4.67 2.18
N PRO A 28 -6.25 4.12 3.35
CA PRO A 28 -5.84 2.77 3.69
C PRO A 28 -6.57 1.73 2.82
N LEU A 29 -5.83 0.73 2.36
CA LEU A 29 -6.33 -0.42 1.61
C LEU A 29 -6.86 -1.48 2.57
N THR A 30 -7.94 -2.16 2.21
CA THR A 30 -8.43 -3.30 3.01
C THR A 30 -7.81 -4.59 2.49
N LEU A 31 -7.30 -5.41 3.41
CA LEU A 31 -6.63 -6.67 3.16
C LEU A 31 -7.42 -7.81 3.80
N THR A 32 -7.56 -8.93 3.09
CA THR A 32 -8.08 -10.20 3.65
C THR A 32 -7.04 -11.30 3.50
N VAL A 33 -6.66 -11.99 4.58
CA VAL A 33 -5.73 -13.13 4.49
C VAL A 33 -6.50 -14.41 4.18
N GLY A 34 -6.20 -15.02 3.02
CA GLY A 34 -7.06 -16.01 2.35
C GLY A 34 -7.40 -17.31 3.10
N LYS A 35 -6.83 -17.55 4.28
CA LYS A 35 -7.14 -18.75 5.10
C LYS A 35 -7.69 -18.45 6.50
N THR A 36 -7.53 -17.23 6.99
CA THR A 36 -7.92 -16.85 8.35
C THR A 36 -9.16 -15.95 8.40
N MET A 37 -9.71 -15.56 7.24
CA MET A 37 -10.82 -14.59 7.12
C MET A 37 -10.55 -13.30 7.92
N ALA A 38 -9.27 -12.99 8.14
CA ALA A 38 -8.88 -11.85 8.91
C ALA A 38 -8.77 -10.64 7.99
N VAL A 39 -9.48 -9.58 8.37
CA VAL A 39 -9.54 -8.33 7.62
C VAL A 39 -8.79 -7.25 8.40
N SER A 40 -7.90 -6.53 7.72
CA SER A 40 -7.28 -5.33 8.28
C SER A 40 -7.09 -4.30 7.20
N ARG A 41 -7.13 -3.03 7.60
CA ARG A 41 -6.71 -1.92 6.78
C ARG A 41 -5.19 -1.78 6.85
N ALA A 42 -4.58 -1.35 5.76
CA ALA A 42 -3.16 -1.10 5.69
C ALA A 42 -2.84 0.15 4.87
N LYS A 43 -1.73 0.80 5.21
CA LYS A 43 -1.19 1.91 4.43
C LYS A 43 0.05 1.45 3.69
N VAL A 44 0.19 1.85 2.44
CA VAL A 44 1.46 1.75 1.72
C VAL A 44 2.42 2.74 2.35
N ILE A 45 3.55 2.25 2.88
CA ILE A 45 4.58 3.08 3.51
C ILE A 45 5.84 3.18 2.66
N LEU A 46 6.07 2.24 1.74
CA LEU A 46 7.14 2.28 0.75
C LEU A 46 6.67 1.64 -0.55
N ALA A 47 7.17 2.15 -1.67
CA ALA A 47 6.97 1.57 -2.99
C ALA A 47 8.22 1.80 -3.84
N GLU A 48 8.76 0.74 -4.44
CA GLU A 48 10.01 0.78 -5.20
C GLU A 48 9.90 -0.09 -6.46
N TYR A 49 10.49 0.35 -7.57
CA TYR A 49 10.62 -0.50 -8.75
C TYR A 49 11.81 -1.44 -8.57
N LEU A 50 11.56 -2.75 -8.53
CA LEU A 50 12.62 -3.77 -8.56
C LEU A 50 13.10 -4.03 -9.99
N SER A 51 12.24 -3.76 -10.97
CA SER A 51 12.55 -3.80 -12.40
C SER A 51 11.53 -2.92 -13.16
N PRO A 52 11.69 -2.72 -14.48
CA PRO A 52 10.69 -2.01 -15.29
C PRO A 52 9.29 -2.62 -15.25
N THR A 53 9.16 -3.89 -14.85
CA THR A 53 7.89 -4.62 -14.82
C THR A 53 7.48 -5.09 -13.44
N ILE A 54 8.32 -4.96 -12.40
CA ILE A 54 8.00 -5.37 -11.03
C ILE A 54 8.12 -4.17 -10.10
N ARG A 55 7.01 -3.84 -9.41
CA ARG A 55 6.98 -2.84 -8.35
C ARG A 55 6.72 -3.53 -7.02
N TRP A 56 7.56 -3.25 -6.03
CA TRP A 56 7.50 -3.78 -4.68
C TRP A 56 6.87 -2.75 -3.76
N PHE A 57 6.07 -3.22 -2.80
CA PHE A 57 5.36 -2.38 -1.84
C PHE A 57 5.56 -2.92 -0.44
N ARG A 58 5.68 -2.00 0.52
CA ARG A 58 5.55 -2.30 1.94
C ARG A 58 4.27 -1.70 2.49
N LEU A 59 3.46 -2.55 3.10
CA LEU A 59 2.21 -2.21 3.74
C LEU A 59 2.38 -2.26 5.25
N GLN A 60 1.91 -1.23 5.96
CA GLN A 60 1.77 -1.23 7.41
C GLN A 60 0.31 -1.48 7.77
N THR A 61 0.01 -2.56 8.48
CA THR A 61 -1.36 -2.79 8.96
C THR A 61 -1.71 -1.78 10.06
N LEU A 62 -2.95 -1.29 10.03
CA LEU A 62 -3.51 -0.37 11.02
C LEU A 62 -4.13 -1.12 12.20
N GLU A 63 -4.57 -2.35 11.97
CA GLU A 63 -5.05 -3.25 13.00
C GLU A 63 -4.16 -4.51 13.05
N PRO A 64 -4.08 -5.18 14.20
CA PRO A 64 -3.41 -6.47 14.28
C PRO A 64 -4.17 -7.49 13.42
N LEU A 65 -3.51 -8.07 12.42
CA LEU A 65 -3.97 -9.33 11.84
C LEU A 65 -3.57 -10.46 12.79
N PRO A 66 -4.34 -11.57 12.84
CA PRO A 66 -3.93 -12.75 13.58
C PRO A 66 -2.54 -13.16 13.11
N SER A 67 -1.69 -13.43 14.10
CA SER A 67 -0.26 -13.78 14.03
C SER A 67 0.09 -15.01 13.17
N ARG A 68 -0.85 -15.54 12.40
CA ARG A 68 -0.90 -16.94 11.98
C ARG A 68 -1.02 -17.13 10.48
N PHE A 69 -0.57 -16.17 9.68
CA PHE A 69 -0.33 -16.46 8.27
C PHE A 69 0.94 -17.30 8.13
N TYR A 70 0.95 -18.18 7.13
CA TYR A 70 2.07 -19.03 6.78
C TYR A 70 2.79 -18.44 5.57
N ALA A 71 4.10 -18.69 5.49
CA ALA A 71 4.87 -18.34 4.29
C ALA A 71 4.24 -19.00 3.05
N GLY A 72 4.23 -18.27 1.92
CA GLY A 72 3.61 -18.73 0.67
C GLY A 72 2.10 -18.48 0.56
N GLN A 73 1.46 -17.88 1.57
CA GLN A 73 0.08 -17.41 1.43
C GLN A 73 -0.02 -16.10 0.65
N TRP A 74 -1.21 -15.81 0.15
CA TRP A 74 -1.59 -14.53 -0.45
C TRP A 74 -2.55 -13.76 0.45
N LEU A 75 -2.70 -12.47 0.16
CA LEU A 75 -3.77 -11.63 0.66
C LEU A 75 -4.63 -11.16 -0.50
N ASP A 76 -5.90 -10.89 -0.22
CA ASP A 76 -6.80 -10.19 -1.13
C ASP A 76 -6.76 -8.71 -0.82
N LEU A 77 -6.44 -7.89 -1.81
CA LEU A 77 -6.43 -6.44 -1.74
C LEU A 77 -7.75 -5.89 -2.30
N HIS A 78 -8.43 -5.08 -1.50
CA HIS A 78 -9.65 -4.38 -1.91
C HIS A 78 -9.29 -2.95 -2.35
N ILE A 79 -9.29 -2.73 -3.65
CA ILE A 79 -8.91 -1.45 -4.28
C ILE A 79 -10.18 -0.64 -4.55
N PRO A 80 -10.34 0.54 -3.92
CA PRO A 80 -11.47 1.42 -4.18
C PRO A 80 -11.22 2.19 -5.49
N MET A 81 -11.85 1.75 -6.58
CA MET A 81 -11.90 2.50 -7.84
C MET A 81 -13.15 3.41 -7.85
N THR A 82 -13.22 4.34 -8.80
CA THR A 82 -14.25 5.38 -8.86
C THR A 82 -15.69 4.84 -8.86
N ASP A 83 -15.94 3.71 -9.54
CA ASP A 83 -17.26 3.11 -9.75
C ASP A 83 -17.48 1.80 -8.99
N ARG A 84 -16.41 1.15 -8.51
CA ARG A 84 -16.48 -0.18 -7.88
C ARG A 84 -15.27 -0.48 -6.99
N VAL A 85 -15.40 -1.51 -6.18
CA VAL A 85 -14.26 -2.11 -5.47
C VAL A 85 -13.76 -3.31 -6.27
N VAL A 86 -12.49 -3.31 -6.64
CA VAL A 86 -11.82 -4.47 -7.25
C VAL A 86 -11.10 -5.26 -6.16
N VAL A 87 -11.28 -6.57 -6.15
CA VAL A 87 -10.60 -7.47 -5.22
C VAL A 87 -9.62 -8.34 -6.00
N THR A 88 -8.35 -8.33 -5.61
CA THR A 88 -7.33 -9.14 -6.27
C THR A 88 -6.36 -9.76 -5.27
N GLY A 89 -5.88 -10.97 -5.57
CA GLY A 89 -4.96 -11.71 -4.72
C GLY A 89 -3.50 -11.39 -5.05
N TYR A 90 -2.70 -11.07 -4.02
CA TYR A 90 -1.25 -10.91 -4.13
C TYR A 90 -0.51 -11.82 -3.15
N SER A 91 0.49 -12.54 -3.66
CA SER A 91 1.39 -13.32 -2.82
C SER A 91 2.21 -12.41 -1.90
N MET A 92 2.32 -12.80 -0.63
CA MET A 92 3.16 -12.10 0.33
C MET A 92 4.63 -12.47 0.14
N CYS A 93 5.50 -11.47 0.15
CA CYS A 93 6.96 -11.59 0.07
C CYS A 93 7.64 -11.49 1.45
N SER A 94 6.90 -11.10 2.49
CA SER A 94 7.39 -11.03 3.87
C SER A 94 7.24 -12.35 4.60
N SER A 95 8.17 -12.66 5.52
CA SER A 95 8.03 -13.80 6.41
C SER A 95 6.97 -13.55 7.50
N PRO A 96 6.28 -14.60 8.01
CA PRO A 96 5.40 -14.46 9.17
C PRO A 96 6.10 -13.81 10.37
N GLN A 97 7.37 -14.16 10.63
CA GLN A 97 8.13 -13.61 11.75
C GLN A 97 8.40 -12.10 11.60
N GLN A 98 8.65 -11.62 10.39
CA GLN A 98 8.83 -10.18 10.12
C GLN A 98 7.53 -9.41 10.42
N PHE A 99 6.39 -9.95 9.99
CA PHE A 99 5.09 -9.35 10.28
C PHE A 99 4.79 -9.30 11.77
N LEU A 100 5.08 -10.38 12.52
CA LEU A 100 4.86 -10.39 13.98
C LEU A 100 5.61 -9.29 14.72
N LYS A 101 6.78 -8.89 14.22
CA LYS A 101 7.61 -7.87 14.84
C LYS A 101 7.22 -6.44 14.46
N SER A 102 6.72 -6.24 13.24
CA SER A 102 6.58 -4.90 12.64
C SER A 102 5.16 -4.53 12.21
N GLY A 103 4.26 -5.51 12.09
CA GLY A 103 2.96 -5.34 11.43
C GLY A 103 3.08 -5.01 9.95
N GLN A 104 4.23 -5.31 9.32
CA GLN A 104 4.51 -4.97 7.94
C GLN A 104 4.44 -6.18 7.01
N LEU A 105 3.80 -5.98 5.87
CA LEU A 105 3.68 -6.96 4.80
C LEU A 105 4.32 -6.41 3.53
N ASP A 106 5.06 -7.27 2.85
CA ASP A 106 5.74 -6.91 1.61
C ASP A 106 5.06 -7.63 0.43
N LEU A 107 4.84 -6.91 -0.67
CA LEU A 107 4.23 -7.44 -1.91
C LEU A 107 5.12 -7.10 -3.11
N ALA A 108 5.14 -7.97 -4.11
CA ALA A 108 5.74 -7.66 -5.41
C ALA A 108 4.70 -7.85 -6.51
N VAL A 109 4.37 -6.77 -7.22
CA VAL A 109 3.33 -6.74 -8.23
C VAL A 109 3.97 -6.61 -9.61
N LYS A 110 3.69 -7.59 -10.47
CA LYS A 110 4.05 -7.54 -11.88
C LYS A 110 3.08 -6.62 -12.62
N ARG A 111 3.60 -5.72 -13.46
CA ARG A 111 2.82 -4.87 -14.36
C ARG A 111 2.06 -5.75 -15.35
N SER A 112 0.77 -5.48 -15.49
CA SER A 112 -0.11 -6.10 -16.48
C SER A 112 -1.27 -5.16 -16.79
N ASP A 113 -2.05 -5.48 -17.82
CA ASP A 113 -3.26 -4.73 -18.20
C ASP A 113 -4.45 -4.99 -17.26
N ASP A 114 -4.25 -5.81 -16.22
CA ASP A 114 -5.25 -5.99 -15.17
C ASP A 114 -5.44 -4.68 -14.38
N SER A 115 -6.70 -4.32 -14.16
CA SER A 115 -7.06 -3.04 -13.54
C SER A 115 -6.42 -2.84 -12.17
N ALA A 116 -6.24 -3.91 -11.38
CA ALA A 116 -5.63 -3.80 -10.06
C ALA A 116 -4.11 -3.67 -10.14
N ALA A 117 -3.46 -4.47 -10.99
CA ALA A 117 -2.02 -4.37 -11.20
C ALA A 117 -1.62 -3.00 -11.77
N SER A 118 -2.39 -2.49 -12.74
CA SER A 118 -2.18 -1.14 -13.30
C SER A 118 -2.36 -0.06 -12.24
N TRP A 119 -3.43 -0.14 -11.44
CA TRP A 119 -3.66 0.79 -10.32
C TRP A 119 -2.52 0.78 -9.29
N MET A 120 -2.04 -0.41 -8.91
CA MET A 120 -0.88 -0.53 -8.02
C MET A 120 0.38 0.13 -8.61
N HIS A 121 0.57 0.06 -9.93
CA HIS A 121 1.72 0.67 -10.58
C HIS A 121 1.61 2.18 -10.76
N ASP A 122 0.41 2.70 -11.02
CA ASP A 122 0.23 4.08 -11.50
C ASP A 122 -0.38 5.02 -10.43
N GLU A 123 -1.18 4.52 -9.49
CA GLU A 123 -1.96 5.34 -8.53
C GLU A 123 -1.46 5.27 -7.07
N VAL A 124 -0.63 4.28 -6.74
CA VAL A 124 -0.01 4.10 -5.41
C VAL A 124 1.29 4.86 -5.29
#